data_AF-M4C7F3-F1
#
_entry.id   AF-M4C7F3-F1
#
_cell.length_a   1.000
_cell.length_b   1.000
_cell.length_c   1.000
_cell.angle_alpha   90.00
_cell.angle_beta   90.00
_cell.angle_gamma   90.00
#
_symmetry.space_group_name_H-M   'P 1'
#
loop_
_entity.id
_entity.type
_entity.pdbx_description
1 polymer ?
#
loop_
_entity_poly.entity_id
_entity_poly.type
_entity_poly.pdbx_seq_one_letter_code
_entity_poly.pdbx_strand_id
1 'polypeptide(L)'
;MARIKVHELREKSKTDLSTQLKDFKAELALLRVAKVTGGAPNKLSKIKVVRKSIAQVLTVISQKQKLALREAYKNKKFLPLDLRPKKTRAIRRRLTKHQASLKTEREKKKEMYFPIRKYAIKDEMDKKIIELRNELELANRRCEAYRTNLLSVLKEMEDQKLQAIDRDKRDVCQQEVHEVYVHLPIKQNCRSTRSSLIPNALNA
;
A
#
# COMPACT_ATOMS: atom_id res chain seq x y z
N MET A 1 -28.86 29.62 5.69
CA MET A 1 -29.34 28.38 5.06
C MET A 1 -28.30 27.32 5.28
N ALA A 2 -28.60 26.37 6.17
CA ALA A 2 -27.73 25.23 6.39
C ALA A 2 -27.76 24.31 5.16
N ARG A 3 -26.67 23.57 4.94
CA ARG A 3 -26.58 22.58 3.86
C ARG A 3 -27.50 21.40 4.18
N ILE A 4 -28.38 21.06 3.24
CA ILE A 4 -29.29 19.92 3.39
C ILE A 4 -28.50 18.61 3.39
N LYS A 5 -28.87 17.70 4.30
CA LYS A 5 -28.31 16.35 4.34
C LYS A 5 -29.18 15.41 3.51
N VAL A 6 -28.54 14.59 2.69
CA VAL A 6 -29.26 13.74 1.71
C VAL A 6 -30.02 12.59 2.39
N HIS A 7 -29.54 12.07 3.53
CA HIS A 7 -30.25 11.00 4.25
C HIS A 7 -31.63 11.46 4.74
N GLU A 8 -31.72 12.68 5.28
CA GLU A 8 -33.00 13.29 5.72
C GLU A 8 -34.00 13.41 4.57
N LEU A 9 -33.55 13.60 3.32
CA LEU A 9 -34.41 13.65 2.15
C LEU A 9 -34.94 12.28 1.71
N ARG A 10 -34.24 11.19 2.07
CA ARG A 10 -34.65 9.83 1.68
C ARG A 10 -35.83 9.35 2.52
N GLU A 11 -35.95 9.81 3.76
CA GLU A 11 -37.05 9.45 4.68
C GLU A 11 -38.35 10.19 4.35
N LYS A 12 -38.27 11.40 3.77
CA LYS A 12 -39.42 12.23 3.41
C LYS A 12 -40.30 11.66 2.30
N SER A 13 -41.58 12.00 2.31
CA SER A 13 -42.53 11.58 1.27
C SER A 13 -42.30 12.33 -0.06
N LYS A 14 -42.89 11.82 -1.17
CA LYS A 14 -42.78 12.45 -2.50
C LYS A 14 -43.41 13.84 -2.53
N THR A 15 -44.52 14.04 -1.84
CA THR A 15 -45.22 15.33 -1.74
C THR A 15 -44.34 16.35 -1.03
N ASP A 16 -43.74 15.99 0.10
CA ASP A 16 -42.89 16.89 0.88
C ASP A 16 -41.65 17.32 0.09
N LEU A 17 -41.03 16.39 -0.63
CA LEU A 17 -39.90 16.69 -1.52
C LEU A 17 -40.31 17.65 -2.65
N SER A 18 -41.53 17.52 -3.17
CA SER A 18 -42.03 18.41 -4.23
C SER A 18 -42.33 19.82 -3.72
N THR A 19 -42.82 19.94 -2.48
CA THR A 19 -43.04 21.24 -1.82
C THR A 19 -41.71 21.92 -1.54
N GLN A 20 -40.76 21.22 -0.90
CA GLN A 20 -39.41 21.74 -0.66
C GLN A 20 -38.71 22.20 -1.94
N LEU A 21 -38.91 21.47 -3.05
CA LEU A 21 -38.37 21.86 -4.35
C LEU A 21 -38.96 23.20 -4.85
N LYS A 22 -40.26 23.45 -4.64
CA LYS A 22 -40.92 24.72 -5.01
C LYS A 22 -40.37 25.87 -4.17
N ASP A 23 -40.20 25.66 -2.86
CA ASP A 23 -39.69 26.67 -1.94
C ASP A 23 -38.25 27.08 -2.30
N PHE A 24 -37.36 26.11 -2.56
CA PHE A 24 -35.99 26.43 -2.98
C PHE A 24 -35.93 27.12 -4.34
N LYS A 25 -36.86 26.82 -5.26
CA LYS A 25 -36.94 27.52 -6.55
C LYS A 25 -37.40 28.97 -6.37
N ALA A 26 -38.36 29.22 -5.49
CA ALA A 26 -38.80 30.58 -5.15
C ALA A 26 -37.66 31.37 -4.48
N GLU A 27 -36.96 30.78 -3.51
CA GLU A 27 -35.79 31.39 -2.87
C GLU A 27 -34.70 31.71 -3.90
N LEU A 28 -34.40 30.78 -4.82
CA LEU A 28 -33.41 31.00 -5.88
C LEU A 28 -33.82 32.15 -6.81
N ALA A 29 -35.11 32.29 -7.14
CA ALA A 29 -35.60 33.38 -7.97
C ALA A 29 -35.38 34.74 -7.29
N LEU A 30 -35.73 34.84 -6.00
CA LEU A 30 -35.48 36.06 -5.20
C LEU A 30 -33.99 36.40 -5.12
N LEU A 31 -33.12 35.40 -4.92
CA LEU A 31 -31.67 35.61 -4.88
C LEU A 31 -31.09 36.04 -6.24
N ARG A 32 -31.71 35.64 -7.35
CA ARG A 32 -31.32 36.08 -8.70
C ARG A 32 -31.66 37.54 -8.94
N VAL A 33 -32.85 38.00 -8.51
CA VAL A 33 -33.22 39.42 -8.58
C VAL A 33 -32.26 40.25 -7.73
N ALA A 34 -32.01 39.81 -6.49
CA ALA A 34 -31.06 40.49 -5.60
C ALA A 34 -29.64 40.56 -6.15
N LYS A 35 -29.22 39.58 -6.97
CA LYS A 35 -27.93 39.62 -7.68
C LYS A 35 -27.86 40.75 -8.70
N VAL A 36 -28.96 40.99 -9.43
CA VAL A 36 -29.03 42.05 -10.45
C VAL A 36 -29.04 43.43 -9.79
N THR A 37 -29.77 43.59 -8.69
CA THR A 37 -29.88 44.86 -7.96
C THR A 37 -28.69 45.17 -7.04
N GLY A 38 -27.56 44.46 -7.18
CA GLY A 38 -26.36 44.72 -6.36
C GLY A 38 -26.50 44.39 -4.87
N GLY A 39 -27.29 43.37 -4.51
CA GLY A 39 -27.55 43.00 -3.12
C GLY A 39 -26.33 42.53 -2.33
N ALA A 40 -26.45 42.55 -0.99
CA ALA A 40 -25.36 42.22 -0.07
C ALA A 40 -24.65 40.87 -0.36
N PRO A 41 -23.32 40.79 -0.23
CA PRO A 41 -22.53 39.60 -0.61
C PRO A 41 -22.95 38.33 0.15
N ASN A 42 -23.36 38.47 1.41
CA ASN A 42 -23.87 37.36 2.22
C ASN A 42 -25.14 36.71 1.64
N LYS A 43 -25.99 37.48 0.95
CA LYS A 43 -27.15 36.94 0.22
C LYS A 43 -26.71 36.23 -1.06
N LEU A 44 -25.74 36.79 -1.79
CA LEU A 44 -25.24 36.21 -3.04
C LEU A 44 -24.52 34.86 -2.83
N SER A 45 -23.78 34.72 -1.73
CA SER A 45 -23.12 33.46 -1.36
C SER A 45 -24.10 32.28 -1.19
N LYS A 46 -25.37 32.56 -0.82
CA LYS A 46 -26.41 31.53 -0.69
C LYS A 46 -26.83 30.91 -2.02
N ILE A 47 -26.64 31.59 -3.16
CA ILE A 47 -27.04 31.11 -4.49
C ILE A 47 -26.42 29.73 -4.78
N LYS A 48 -25.12 29.57 -4.50
CA LYS A 48 -24.41 28.31 -4.73
C LYS A 48 -24.98 27.19 -3.86
N VAL A 49 -25.34 27.49 -2.62
CA VAL A 49 -25.91 26.52 -1.67
C VAL A 49 -27.29 26.09 -2.12
N VAL A 50 -28.19 27.03 -2.43
CA VAL A 50 -29.56 26.75 -2.89
C VAL A 50 -29.57 25.95 -4.20
N ARG A 51 -28.69 26.27 -5.16
CA ARG A 51 -28.56 25.47 -6.41
C ARG A 51 -28.17 24.02 -6.14
N LYS A 52 -27.24 23.80 -5.20
CA LYS A 52 -26.83 22.44 -4.79
C LYS A 52 -27.98 21.72 -4.08
N SER A 53 -28.72 22.40 -3.21
CA SER A 53 -29.90 21.86 -2.55
C SER A 53 -30.98 21.40 -3.55
N ILE A 54 -31.30 22.22 -4.55
CA ILE A 54 -32.25 21.86 -5.63
C ILE A 54 -31.78 20.60 -6.37
N ALA A 55 -30.49 20.54 -6.73
CA ALA A 55 -29.93 19.38 -7.43
C ALA A 55 -30.01 18.10 -6.57
N GLN A 56 -29.77 18.20 -5.26
CA GLN A 56 -29.89 17.07 -4.32
C GLN A 56 -31.33 16.57 -4.23
N VAL A 57 -32.31 17.47 -4.07
CA VAL A 57 -33.75 17.09 -3.99
C VAL A 57 -34.20 16.41 -5.29
N LEU A 58 -33.87 16.98 -6.46
CA LEU A 58 -34.19 16.38 -7.76
C LEU A 58 -33.53 15.01 -7.95
N THR A 59 -32.32 14.83 -7.44
CA THR A 59 -31.60 13.55 -7.49
C THR A 59 -32.33 12.50 -6.65
N VAL A 60 -32.76 12.83 -5.44
CA VAL A 60 -33.50 11.90 -4.56
C VAL A 60 -34.86 11.53 -5.17
N ILE A 61 -35.61 12.51 -5.71
CA ILE A 61 -36.86 12.25 -6.43
C ILE A 61 -36.63 11.28 -7.60
N SER A 62 -35.61 11.54 -8.41
CA SER A 62 -35.25 10.68 -9.56
C SER A 62 -34.82 9.28 -9.13
N GLN A 63 -34.10 9.16 -8.01
CA GLN A 63 -33.71 7.86 -7.44
C GLN A 63 -34.95 7.07 -6.98
N LYS A 64 -35.85 7.67 -6.19
CA LYS A 64 -37.10 7.03 -5.75
C LYS A 64 -37.96 6.58 -6.93
N GLN A 65 -38.11 7.42 -7.94
CA GLN A 65 -38.85 7.06 -9.15
C GLN A 65 -38.22 5.87 -9.89
N LYS A 66 -36.89 5.87 -10.07
CA LYS A 66 -36.20 4.74 -10.72
C LYS A 66 -36.27 3.45 -9.90
N LEU A 67 -36.24 3.53 -8.57
CA LEU A 67 -36.39 2.36 -7.70
C LEU A 67 -37.79 1.75 -7.84
N ALA A 68 -38.84 2.56 -7.73
CA ALA A 68 -40.22 2.12 -7.95
C ALA A 68 -40.43 1.50 -9.34
N LEU A 69 -39.83 2.09 -10.39
CA LEU A 69 -39.88 1.50 -11.74
C LEU A 69 -39.10 0.18 -11.84
N ARG A 70 -37.95 0.05 -11.16
CA ARG A 70 -37.18 -1.21 -11.14
C ARG A 70 -37.97 -2.33 -10.46
N GLU A 71 -38.70 -2.02 -9.39
CA GLU A 71 -39.60 -2.95 -8.71
C GLU A 71 -40.77 -3.35 -9.62
N ALA A 72 -41.44 -2.37 -10.22
CA ALA A 72 -42.58 -2.62 -11.12
C ALA A 72 -42.22 -3.42 -12.38
N TYR A 73 -40.98 -3.32 -12.86
CA TYR A 73 -40.48 -4.07 -14.02
C TYR A 73 -39.58 -5.25 -13.65
N LYS A 74 -39.51 -5.61 -12.36
CA LYS A 74 -38.76 -6.79 -11.92
C LYS A 74 -39.32 -8.03 -12.61
N ASN A 75 -38.42 -8.87 -13.13
CA ASN A 75 -38.74 -10.12 -13.84
C ASN A 75 -39.54 -10.00 -15.15
N LYS A 76 -39.91 -8.80 -15.59
CA LYS A 76 -40.54 -8.62 -16.90
C LYS A 76 -39.51 -8.81 -18.01
N LYS A 77 -39.86 -9.57 -19.05
CA LYS A 77 -38.99 -9.83 -20.21
C LYS A 77 -38.57 -8.54 -20.91
N PHE A 78 -39.49 -7.58 -21.06
CA PHE A 78 -39.25 -6.34 -21.78
C PHE A 78 -39.05 -5.17 -20.81
N LEU A 79 -37.80 -4.70 -20.74
CA LEU A 79 -37.41 -3.54 -19.96
C LEU A 79 -37.31 -2.28 -20.84
N PRO A 80 -37.73 -1.10 -20.33
CA PRO A 80 -37.43 0.19 -20.94
C PRO A 80 -35.92 0.41 -21.12
N LEU A 81 -35.52 1.16 -22.15
CA LEU A 81 -34.11 1.40 -22.51
C LEU A 81 -33.28 2.05 -21.40
N ASP A 82 -33.92 2.84 -20.53
CA ASP A 82 -33.28 3.51 -19.40
C ASP A 82 -32.93 2.60 -18.24
N LEU A 83 -33.71 1.52 -18.05
CA LEU A 83 -33.50 0.54 -16.99
C LEU A 83 -32.58 -0.60 -17.43
N ARG A 84 -32.31 -0.74 -18.74
CA ARG A 84 -31.38 -1.74 -19.25
C ARG A 84 -29.95 -1.47 -18.76
N PRO A 85 -29.18 -2.52 -18.45
CA PRO A 85 -27.78 -2.35 -18.05
C PRO A 85 -26.98 -1.69 -19.19
N LYS A 86 -26.25 -0.62 -18.86
CA LYS A 86 -25.41 0.10 -19.82
C LYS A 86 -24.10 -0.66 -20.02
N LYS A 87 -24.09 -1.55 -21.03
CA LYS A 87 -22.92 -2.31 -21.50
C LYS A 87 -22.56 -1.88 -22.92
N THR A 88 -21.31 -2.14 -23.34
CA THR A 88 -20.90 -1.88 -24.72
C THR A 88 -21.74 -2.68 -25.72
N ARG A 89 -21.84 -2.19 -26.96
CA ARG A 89 -22.60 -2.86 -28.03
C ARG A 89 -22.10 -4.28 -28.28
N ALA A 90 -20.77 -4.48 -28.27
CA ALA A 90 -20.16 -5.81 -28.43
C ALA A 90 -20.60 -6.77 -27.31
N ILE A 91 -20.56 -6.34 -26.04
CA ILE A 91 -20.99 -7.16 -24.90
C ILE A 91 -22.50 -7.47 -24.94
N ARG A 92 -23.33 -6.59 -25.50
CA ARG A 92 -24.77 -6.86 -25.68
C ARG A 92 -25.06 -7.88 -26.78
N ARG A 93 -24.19 -7.99 -27.79
CA ARG A 93 -24.37 -8.88 -28.95
C ARG A 93 -23.73 -10.25 -28.80
N ARG A 94 -22.77 -10.43 -27.89
CA ARG A 94 -22.13 -11.73 -27.64
C ARG A 94 -23.16 -12.75 -27.12
N LEU A 95 -22.88 -14.02 -27.37
CA LEU A 95 -23.67 -15.14 -26.83
C LEU A 95 -23.70 -15.11 -25.29
N THR A 96 -24.80 -15.59 -24.72
CA THR A 96 -24.87 -15.81 -23.27
C THR A 96 -23.88 -16.91 -22.85
N LYS A 97 -23.42 -16.89 -21.60
CA LYS A 97 -22.50 -17.93 -21.07
C LYS A 97 -23.08 -19.33 -21.24
N HIS A 98 -24.40 -19.47 -21.04
CA HIS A 98 -25.12 -20.72 -21.25
C HIS A 98 -25.04 -21.17 -22.72
N GLN A 99 -25.41 -20.29 -23.67
CA GLN A 99 -25.33 -20.59 -25.09
C GLN A 99 -23.91 -20.97 -25.52
N ALA A 100 -22.90 -20.23 -25.06
CA ALA A 100 -21.50 -20.52 -25.37
C ALA A 100 -21.01 -21.85 -24.75
N SER A 101 -21.64 -22.30 -23.66
CA SER A 101 -21.32 -23.58 -23.00
C SER A 101 -22.13 -24.76 -23.53
N LEU A 102 -23.11 -24.54 -24.41
CA LEU A 102 -23.88 -25.64 -25.00
C LEU A 102 -22.95 -26.47 -25.87
N LYS A 103 -22.82 -27.75 -25.51
CA LYS A 103 -22.07 -28.76 -26.25
C LYS A 103 -23.04 -29.74 -26.88
N THR A 104 -22.66 -30.27 -28.03
CA THR A 104 -23.43 -31.35 -28.67
C THR A 104 -23.42 -32.60 -27.78
N GLU A 105 -24.41 -33.49 -27.93
CA GLU A 105 -24.43 -34.75 -27.17
C GLU A 105 -23.20 -35.61 -27.46
N ARG A 106 -22.70 -35.55 -28.69
CA ARG A 106 -21.48 -36.24 -29.12
C ARG A 106 -20.25 -35.72 -28.37
N GLU A 107 -20.08 -34.40 -28.27
CA GLU A 107 -18.98 -33.80 -27.51
C GLU A 107 -19.10 -34.10 -26.02
N LYS A 108 -20.30 -34.01 -25.43
CA LYS A 108 -20.52 -34.38 -24.02
C LYS A 108 -20.09 -35.82 -23.75
N LYS A 109 -20.51 -36.76 -24.58
CA LYS A 109 -20.09 -38.17 -24.48
C LYS A 109 -18.57 -38.30 -24.58
N LYS A 110 -17.93 -37.63 -25.56
CA LYS A 110 -16.48 -37.63 -25.73
C LYS A 110 -15.74 -37.13 -24.48
N GLU A 111 -16.19 -36.02 -23.90
CA GLU A 111 -15.60 -35.45 -22.69
C GLU A 111 -15.81 -36.31 -21.45
N MET A 112 -16.97 -36.96 -21.34
CA MET A 112 -17.27 -37.90 -20.26
C MET A 112 -16.38 -39.16 -20.35
N TYR A 113 -16.22 -39.72 -21.55
CA TYR A 113 -15.42 -40.93 -21.75
C TYR A 113 -13.91 -40.66 -21.65
N PHE A 114 -13.46 -39.52 -22.17
CA PHE A 114 -12.03 -39.16 -22.25
C PHE A 114 -11.75 -37.81 -21.57
N PRO A 115 -11.88 -37.72 -20.23
CA PRO A 115 -11.48 -36.52 -19.52
C PRO A 115 -9.97 -36.34 -19.62
N ILE A 116 -9.51 -35.09 -19.71
CA ILE A 116 -8.08 -34.77 -19.65
C ILE A 116 -7.59 -35.14 -18.24
N ARG A 117 -6.82 -36.22 -18.15
CA ARG A 117 -6.23 -36.68 -16.90
C ARG A 117 -4.89 -35.98 -16.69
N LYS A 118 -4.62 -35.57 -15.46
CA LYS A 118 -3.28 -35.13 -15.06
C LYS A 118 -2.42 -36.37 -14.84
N TYR A 119 -1.34 -36.49 -15.58
CA TYR A 119 -0.34 -37.54 -15.41
C TYR A 119 1.04 -36.91 -15.37
N ALA A 120 2.00 -37.64 -14.83
CA ALA A 120 3.41 -37.28 -14.82
C ALA A 120 4.22 -38.48 -15.28
N ILE A 121 5.26 -38.24 -16.06
CA ILE A 121 6.22 -39.28 -16.47
C ILE A 121 7.28 -39.34 -15.39
N LYS A 122 7.56 -40.55 -14.86
CA LYS A 122 8.52 -40.75 -13.77
C LYS A 122 9.88 -40.13 -14.10
N ASP A 123 10.37 -40.33 -15.32
CA ASP A 123 11.67 -39.80 -15.75
C ASP A 123 11.73 -38.26 -15.72
N GLU A 124 10.62 -37.59 -16.04
CA GLU A 124 10.56 -36.13 -15.95
C GLU A 124 10.47 -35.66 -14.49
N MET A 125 9.77 -36.40 -13.63
CA MET A 125 9.70 -36.12 -12.21
C MET A 125 11.05 -36.32 -11.53
N ASP A 126 11.74 -37.41 -11.85
CA ASP A 126 13.04 -37.73 -11.28
C ASP A 126 14.09 -36.71 -11.71
N LYS A 127 14.08 -36.27 -12.98
CA LYS A 127 14.91 -35.13 -13.44
C LYS A 127 14.60 -33.86 -12.67
N LYS A 128 13.32 -33.54 -12.47
CA LYS A 128 12.91 -32.34 -11.72
C LYS A 128 13.27 -32.43 -10.24
N ILE A 129 13.21 -33.62 -9.65
CA ILE A 129 13.64 -33.89 -8.28
C ILE A 129 15.15 -33.68 -8.16
N ILE A 130 15.94 -34.15 -9.13
CA ILE A 130 17.40 -33.95 -9.15
C ILE A 130 17.73 -32.46 -9.28
N GLU A 131 17.09 -31.74 -10.19
CA GLU A 131 17.27 -30.28 -10.35
C GLU A 131 16.98 -29.54 -9.04
N LEU A 132 15.83 -29.81 -8.42
CA LEU A 132 15.45 -29.17 -7.16
C LEU A 132 16.40 -29.52 -6.00
N ARG A 133 16.92 -30.75 -5.96
CA ARG A 133 17.94 -31.15 -4.97
C ARG A 133 19.24 -30.38 -5.15
N ASN A 134 19.70 -30.23 -6.39
CA ASN A 134 20.92 -29.49 -6.71
C ASN A 134 20.78 -28.00 -6.36
N GLU A 135 19.62 -27.39 -6.64
CA GLU A 135 19.32 -26.02 -6.24
C GLU A 135 19.34 -25.84 -4.72
N LEU A 136 18.76 -26.80 -3.98
CA LEU A 136 18.75 -26.80 -2.53
C LEU A 136 20.16 -26.95 -1.94
N GLU A 137 20.98 -27.85 -2.47
CA GLU A 137 22.37 -28.01 -2.04
C GLU A 137 23.18 -26.73 -2.27
N LEU A 138 22.99 -26.08 -3.43
CA LEU A 138 23.66 -24.83 -3.72
C LEU A 138 23.23 -23.71 -2.76
N ALA A 139 21.95 -23.64 -2.41
CA ALA A 139 21.45 -22.69 -1.42
C ALA A 139 22.04 -22.96 -0.02
N ASN A 140 22.10 -24.22 0.40
CA ASN A 140 22.66 -24.61 1.69
C ASN A 140 24.15 -24.26 1.79
N ARG A 141 24.96 -24.52 0.74
CA ARG A 141 26.37 -24.12 0.70
C ARG A 141 26.55 -22.61 0.83
N ARG A 142 25.67 -21.81 0.20
CA ARG A 142 25.70 -20.35 0.36
C ARG A 142 25.39 -19.98 1.82
N CYS A 143 24.37 -20.57 2.42
CA CYS A 143 24.02 -20.33 3.83
C CYS A 143 25.16 -20.70 4.78
N GLU A 144 25.87 -21.81 4.53
CA GLU A 144 27.05 -22.21 5.31
C GLU A 144 28.18 -21.19 5.18
N ALA A 145 28.49 -20.72 3.97
CA ALA A 145 29.49 -19.68 3.75
C ALA A 145 29.10 -18.37 4.45
N TYR A 146 27.83 -17.97 4.42
CA TYR A 146 27.36 -16.82 5.19
C TYR A 146 27.53 -17.03 6.70
N ARG A 147 27.25 -18.24 7.20
CA ARG A 147 27.41 -18.59 8.61
C ARG A 147 28.88 -18.55 9.04
N THR A 148 29.80 -19.09 8.26
CA THR A 148 31.24 -19.07 8.56
C THR A 148 31.78 -17.65 8.57
N ASN A 149 31.38 -16.82 7.59
CA ASN A 149 31.80 -15.43 7.51
C ASN A 149 31.24 -14.60 8.68
N LEU A 150 30.00 -14.88 9.11
CA LEU A 150 29.46 -14.23 10.30
C LEU A 150 30.22 -14.66 11.56
N LEU A 151 30.51 -15.96 11.72
CA LEU A 151 31.27 -16.46 12.86
C LEU A 151 32.70 -15.90 12.91
N SER A 152 33.36 -15.72 11.76
CA SER A 152 34.69 -15.09 11.73
C SER A 152 34.62 -13.63 12.16
N VAL A 153 33.65 -12.85 11.67
CA VAL A 153 33.44 -11.46 12.09
C VAL A 153 33.12 -11.37 13.58
N LEU A 154 32.26 -12.25 14.11
CA LEU A 154 31.95 -12.26 15.54
C LEU A 154 33.17 -12.60 16.40
N LYS A 155 33.98 -13.57 15.95
CA LYS A 155 35.23 -13.93 16.64
C LYS A 155 36.24 -12.78 16.61
N GLU A 156 36.38 -12.08 15.48
CA GLU A 156 37.20 -10.87 15.38
C GLU A 156 36.73 -9.78 16.35
N MET A 157 35.41 -9.58 16.49
CA MET A 157 34.84 -8.62 17.45
C MET A 157 35.13 -9.02 18.90
N GLU A 158 35.09 -10.31 19.22
CA GLU A 158 35.45 -10.83 20.56
C GLU A 158 36.94 -10.65 20.85
N ASP A 159 37.80 -10.96 19.89
CA ASP A 159 39.25 -10.78 20.01
C ASP A 159 39.62 -9.30 20.17
N GLN A 160 38.94 -8.39 19.45
CA GLN A 160 39.10 -6.94 19.64
C GLN A 160 38.67 -6.47 21.04
N LYS A 161 37.56 -7.00 21.57
CA LYS A 161 37.12 -6.70 22.95
C LYS A 161 38.13 -7.18 23.98
N LEU A 162 38.66 -8.40 23.82
CA LEU A 162 39.70 -8.94 24.71
C LEU A 162 40.98 -8.09 24.65
N GLN A 163 41.42 -7.70 23.45
CA GLN A 163 42.55 -6.79 23.29
C GLN A 163 42.32 -5.41 23.93
N ALA A 164 41.09 -4.87 23.86
CA ALA A 164 40.73 -3.62 24.54
C ALA A 164 40.77 -3.78 26.06
N ILE A 165 40.21 -4.86 26.60
CA ILE A 165 40.30 -5.18 28.05
C ILE A 165 41.77 -5.31 28.49
N ASP A 166 42.63 -5.93 27.69
CA ASP A 166 44.06 -6.06 28.00
C ASP A 166 44.84 -4.76 27.76
N ARG A 167 44.30 -3.78 27.01
CA ARG A 167 44.84 -2.40 26.96
C ARG A 167 44.40 -1.61 28.19
N ASP A 168 43.13 -1.67 28.57
CA ASP A 168 42.60 -1.00 29.76
C ASP A 168 43.32 -1.47 31.04
N LYS A 169 43.62 -2.78 31.18
CA LYS A 169 44.45 -3.30 32.29
C LYS A 169 45.87 -2.71 32.30
N ARG A 170 46.46 -2.47 31.13
CA ARG A 170 47.80 -1.85 31.00
C ARG A 170 47.76 -0.36 31.33
N ASP A 171 46.69 0.34 30.95
CA ASP A 171 46.50 1.76 31.25
C ASP A 171 46.21 2.00 32.73
N VAL A 172 45.44 1.11 33.38
CA VAL A 172 45.25 1.10 34.85
C VAL A 172 46.59 0.87 35.56
N CYS A 173 47.41 -0.09 35.13
CA CYS A 173 48.76 -0.25 35.70
C CYS A 173 49.65 0.98 35.46
N GLN A 174 49.54 1.68 34.32
CA GLN A 174 50.32 2.92 34.09
C GLN A 174 49.82 4.08 34.97
N GLN A 175 48.52 4.19 35.23
CA GLN A 175 47.96 5.17 36.17
C GLN A 175 48.32 4.86 37.63
N GLU A 176 48.33 3.59 38.03
CA GLU A 176 48.83 3.17 39.34
C GLU A 176 50.33 3.48 39.49
N VAL A 177 51.14 3.23 38.45
CA VAL A 177 52.57 3.60 38.46
C VAL A 177 52.76 5.13 38.46
N HIS A 178 51.89 5.90 37.80
CA HIS A 178 51.95 7.36 37.80
C HIS A 178 51.47 7.98 39.11
N GLU A 179 50.42 7.44 39.76
CA GLU A 179 50.01 7.84 41.12
C GLU A 179 51.08 7.50 42.16
N VAL A 180 51.82 6.40 41.98
CA VAL A 180 52.95 6.04 42.85
C VAL A 180 54.17 6.96 42.62
N TYR A 181 54.37 7.50 41.42
CA TYR A 181 55.58 8.29 41.09
C TYR A 181 55.45 9.82 41.26
N VAL A 182 54.26 10.37 41.46
CA VAL A 182 54.05 11.82 41.69
C VAL A 182 54.18 12.21 43.19
N HIS A 183 54.41 11.26 44.09
CA HIS A 183 54.50 11.52 45.54
C HIS A 183 55.86 11.23 46.21
N LEU A 184 56.99 11.48 45.53
CA LEU A 184 58.28 11.64 46.24
C LEU A 184 59.04 12.91 45.83
N PRO A 185 59.67 13.61 46.80
CA PRO A 185 60.06 15.01 46.66
C PRO A 185 61.40 15.20 45.95
N ILE A 186 61.45 16.32 45.22
CA ILE A 186 62.56 16.88 44.45
C ILE A 186 63.86 16.94 45.27
N LYS A 187 64.98 16.43 44.71
CA LYS A 187 66.33 16.99 44.91
C LYS A 187 67.29 16.74 43.74
N GLN A 188 67.78 17.87 43.24
CA GLN A 188 68.85 18.20 42.28
C GLN A 188 69.99 17.18 42.05
N ASN A 189 70.42 16.98 40.79
CA ASN A 189 71.62 17.59 40.15
C ASN A 189 72.22 16.72 39.01
N CYS A 190 72.67 17.40 37.93
CA CYS A 190 73.83 17.10 37.07
C CYS A 190 73.92 15.73 36.34
N ARG A 191 74.52 15.54 35.15
CA ARG A 191 75.07 16.34 34.03
C ARG A 191 75.68 15.27 33.09
N SER A 192 75.74 15.56 31.78
CA SER A 192 76.66 14.94 30.78
C SER A 192 76.36 13.47 30.42
N THR A 193 76.59 12.90 29.23
CA THR A 193 77.31 13.21 27.98
C THR A 193 76.95 12.01 27.07
N ARG A 194 76.57 12.13 25.79
CA ARG A 194 77.42 12.32 24.59
C ARG A 194 77.18 11.16 23.61
N SER A 195 76.80 11.55 22.38
CA SER A 195 77.09 10.89 21.09
C SER A 195 76.48 9.50 20.84
N SER A 196 76.12 9.08 19.64
CA SER A 196 76.68 9.39 18.33
C SER A 196 75.78 8.79 17.23
N LEU A 197 75.69 9.49 16.10
CA LEU A 197 75.69 8.96 14.72
C LEU A 197 74.44 8.22 14.17
N ILE A 198 73.73 8.98 13.32
CA ILE A 198 73.03 8.62 12.06
C ILE A 198 74.06 7.87 11.13
N PRO A 199 73.75 7.11 10.05
CA PRO A 199 72.66 7.40 9.10
C PRO A 199 72.12 6.31 8.13
N ASN A 200 71.17 6.75 7.29
CA ASN A 200 70.97 6.38 5.88
C ASN A 200 70.56 4.93 5.56
N ALA A 201 69.99 4.58 4.40
CA ALA A 201 69.25 5.22 3.33
C ALA A 201 68.98 4.09 2.31
N LEU A 202 68.03 4.32 1.40
CA LEU A 202 68.15 3.98 -0.04
C LEU A 202 68.39 2.50 -0.45
N ASN A 203 67.40 1.93 -1.14
CA ASN A 203 67.38 1.67 -2.60
C ASN A 203 66.84 0.30 -3.02
N ALA A 204 66.20 0.36 -4.19
CA ALA A 204 65.88 -0.71 -5.15
C ALA A 204 64.62 -1.55 -4.89
#